data_AF-A0A9Q1MZ04-F1
#
_entry.id   AF-A0A9Q1MZ04-F1
#
_cell.length_a   1.000
_cell.length_b   1.000
_cell.length_c   1.000
_cell.angle_alpha   90.00
_cell.angle_beta   90.00
_cell.angle_gamma   90.00
#
_symmetry.space_group_name_H-M   'P 1'
#
loop_
_entity.id
_entity.type
_entity.pdbx_description
1 polymer ?
#
loop_
_entity_poly.entity_id
_entity_poly.type
_entity_poly.pdbx_seq_one_letter_code
_entity_poly.pdbx_strand_id
1 'polypeptide(L)'
;MDGLKQIKERPITRHGSENCSRRFLFDGSKIAELKDIFKENATTHEEIQPTRVALVTAVIWNALINVAQAKHGQLRPSLLSPAMNLRGRTAVVPISQNAFGNSWIPIIARFSPQGDKLEWFDLISLFSNAVKNTAKVIGKANSEEISLIGAGAFAEVHEEILRNNGVDVFICSSWSRFPVYEADFGWGRPCWVSCSSEDCEMFTLLDSKCGDGIEAWVCLNEKDMSEFELNTDICKFTSLF
;
A
#
# COMPACT_ATOMS: atom_id res chain seq x y z
N MET A 1 27.99 -20.41 -43.37
CA MET A 1 27.70 -20.75 -41.96
C MET A 1 27.64 -19.42 -41.24
N ASP A 2 26.50 -18.77 -41.40
CA ASP A 2 26.23 -17.40 -40.96
C ASP A 2 25.39 -17.40 -39.70
N GLY A 3 25.66 -16.44 -38.81
CA GLY A 3 24.58 -15.79 -38.07
C GLY A 3 24.48 -16.04 -36.57
N LEU A 4 25.56 -15.91 -35.80
CA LEU A 4 25.42 -15.52 -34.39
C LEU A 4 25.22 -14.00 -34.33
N LYS A 5 23.96 -13.56 -34.34
CA LYS A 5 23.61 -12.17 -34.04
C LYS A 5 23.99 -11.88 -32.59
N GLN A 6 24.97 -11.00 -32.39
CA GLN A 6 25.18 -10.33 -31.12
C GLN A 6 23.85 -9.69 -30.69
N ILE A 7 23.37 -10.09 -29.52
CA ILE A 7 22.30 -9.38 -28.83
C ILE A 7 22.88 -8.04 -28.43
N LYS A 8 22.60 -6.99 -29.22
CA LYS A 8 22.81 -5.61 -28.78
C LYS A 8 21.91 -5.42 -27.56
N GLU A 9 22.51 -5.25 -26.39
CA GLU A 9 21.83 -4.66 -25.25
C GLU A 9 21.18 -3.36 -25.74
N ARG A 10 19.85 -3.33 -25.72
CA ARG A 10 19.13 -2.08 -25.95
C ARG A 10 19.44 -1.20 -24.75
N PRO A 11 19.86 0.05 -24.94
CA PRO A 11 19.90 0.99 -23.82
C PRO A 11 18.50 1.01 -23.22
N ILE A 12 18.41 0.85 -21.90
CA ILE A 12 17.19 1.20 -21.17
C ILE A 12 17.12 2.72 -21.26
N THR A 13 16.60 3.24 -22.37
CA THR A 13 16.17 4.62 -22.45
C THR A 13 15.05 4.77 -21.43
N ARG A 14 15.37 5.38 -20.28
CA ARG A 14 14.37 5.96 -19.38
C ARG A 14 13.60 6.99 -20.20
N HIS A 15 12.46 6.59 -20.71
CA HIS A 15 11.46 7.47 -21.32
C HIS A 15 10.21 7.31 -20.47
N GLY A 16 10.20 8.04 -19.37
CA GLY A 16 9.14 8.19 -18.39
C GLY A 16 9.59 9.30 -17.43
N SER A 17 8.67 10.16 -17.00
CA SER A 17 8.92 11.17 -15.97
C SER A 17 9.75 10.59 -14.82
N GLU A 18 10.75 11.32 -14.32
CA GLU A 18 11.49 10.87 -13.15
C GLU A 18 10.50 10.65 -11.99
N ASN A 19 10.44 9.43 -11.47
CA ASN A 19 9.73 9.17 -10.22
C ASN A 19 10.53 9.77 -9.09
N CYS A 20 9.82 10.38 -8.13
CA CYS A 20 10.41 10.91 -6.93
C CYS A 20 9.83 10.20 -5.72
N SER A 21 10.70 9.92 -4.74
CA SER A 21 10.28 9.35 -3.46
C SER A 21 10.33 10.42 -2.38
N ARG A 22 9.29 10.45 -1.54
CA ARG A 22 9.17 11.34 -0.38
C ARG A 22 8.75 10.55 0.84
N ARG A 23 9.16 11.03 2.01
CA ARG A 23 8.84 10.42 3.30
C ARG A 23 7.86 11.30 4.06
N PHE A 24 6.78 10.68 4.51
CA PHE A 24 5.72 11.32 5.29
C PHE A 24 5.60 10.60 6.62
N LEU A 25 5.83 11.31 7.72
CA LEU A 25 5.71 10.74 9.06
C LEU A 25 4.32 11.00 9.62
N PHE A 26 3.57 9.93 9.87
CA PHE A 26 2.38 9.93 10.73
C PHE A 26 2.84 9.56 12.14
N ASP A 27 3.10 10.55 12.99
CA ASP A 27 3.52 10.28 14.36
C ASP A 27 2.39 9.67 15.22
N GLY A 28 2.74 9.17 16.41
CA GLY A 28 1.77 8.54 17.30
C GLY A 28 0.59 9.45 17.69
N SER A 29 0.82 10.76 17.80
CA SER A 29 -0.23 11.74 18.12
C SER A 29 -1.20 11.93 16.95
N LYS A 30 -0.69 12.00 15.71
CA LYS A 30 -1.50 12.09 14.50
C LYS A 30 -2.30 10.83 14.21
N ILE A 31 -1.75 9.67 14.50
CA ILE A 31 -2.50 8.41 14.40
C ILE A 31 -3.60 8.33 15.46
N ALA A 32 -3.38 8.84 16.68
CA ALA A 32 -4.43 8.95 17.70
C ALA A 32 -5.54 9.91 17.24
N GLU A 33 -5.18 11.08 16.70
CA GLU A 33 -6.12 12.04 16.11
C GLU A 33 -6.98 11.40 15.01
N LEU A 34 -6.37 10.68 14.06
CA LEU A 34 -7.09 9.92 13.02
C LEU A 34 -8.07 8.92 13.62
N LYS A 35 -7.66 8.20 14.67
CA LYS A 35 -8.52 7.21 15.32
C LYS A 35 -9.75 7.85 15.96
N ASP A 36 -9.61 9.02 16.55
CA ASP A 36 -10.74 9.71 17.19
C ASP A 36 -11.69 10.31 16.15
N ILE A 37 -11.15 10.95 15.09
CA ILE A 37 -11.97 11.42 13.96
C ILE A 37 -12.77 10.27 13.35
N PHE A 38 -12.16 9.10 13.17
CA PHE A 38 -12.87 7.93 12.65
C PHE A 38 -14.05 7.52 13.55
N LYS A 39 -13.86 7.45 14.88
CA LYS A 39 -14.93 7.07 15.81
C LYS A 39 -16.11 8.05 15.78
N GLU A 40 -15.82 9.34 15.62
CA GLU A 40 -16.85 10.39 15.60
C GLU A 40 -17.67 10.41 14.31
N ASN A 41 -17.06 10.03 13.18
CA ASN A 41 -17.66 10.19 11.85
C ASN A 41 -18.07 8.88 11.16
N ALA A 42 -17.60 7.73 11.65
CA ALA A 42 -17.93 6.44 11.05
C ALA A 42 -19.43 6.15 11.18
N THR A 43 -20.09 6.02 10.04
CA THR A 43 -21.52 5.68 9.92
C THR A 43 -21.78 4.17 9.96
N THR A 44 -20.73 3.36 10.12
CA THR A 44 -20.83 1.90 10.06
C THR A 44 -21.46 1.32 11.32
N HIS A 45 -22.46 0.44 11.15
CA HIS A 45 -23.13 -0.28 12.25
C HIS A 45 -22.25 -1.35 12.93
N GLU A 46 -21.11 -1.73 12.34
CA GLU A 46 -20.14 -2.62 12.98
C GLU A 46 -19.11 -1.79 13.76
N GLU A 47 -18.77 -2.21 14.98
CA GLU A 47 -17.62 -1.69 15.73
C GLU A 47 -16.30 -2.07 15.02
N ILE A 48 -15.96 -1.36 13.95
CA ILE A 48 -14.67 -1.48 13.30
C ILE A 48 -13.63 -0.79 14.21
N GLN A 49 -12.63 -1.55 14.66
CA GLN A 49 -11.46 -1.02 15.34
C GLN A 49 -10.30 -0.96 14.34
N PRO A 50 -10.07 0.19 13.67
CA PRO A 50 -9.06 0.27 12.63
C PRO A 50 -7.66 0.14 13.21
N THR A 51 -6.79 -0.55 12.48
CA THR A 51 -5.36 -0.61 12.81
C THR A 51 -4.66 0.69 12.41
N ARG A 52 -3.48 0.96 12.98
CA ARG A 52 -2.65 2.12 12.57
C ARG A 52 -2.37 2.11 11.06
N VAL A 53 -2.04 0.94 10.52
CA VAL A 53 -1.85 0.73 9.07
C VAL A 53 -3.11 1.06 8.30
N ALA A 54 -4.28 0.59 8.73
CA ALA A 54 -5.55 0.87 8.05
C ALA A 54 -5.88 2.38 8.01
N LEU A 55 -5.64 3.11 9.11
CA LEU A 55 -5.84 4.56 9.17
C LEU A 55 -4.93 5.28 8.16
N VAL A 56 -3.62 4.99 8.20
CA VAL A 56 -2.64 5.64 7.31
C VAL A 56 -2.88 5.26 5.84
N THR A 57 -3.15 3.99 5.55
CA THR A 57 -3.48 3.53 4.20
C THR A 57 -4.71 4.24 3.66
N ALA A 58 -5.75 4.44 4.47
CA ALA A 58 -6.97 5.11 4.02
C ALA A 58 -6.74 6.59 3.70
N VAL A 59 -5.95 7.31 4.52
CA VAL A 59 -5.57 8.71 4.26
C VAL A 59 -4.77 8.82 2.96
N ILE A 60 -3.75 7.97 2.78
CA ILE A 60 -2.92 7.97 1.56
C ILE A 60 -3.77 7.59 0.34
N TRP A 61 -4.62 6.57 0.44
CA TRP A 61 -5.48 6.15 -0.67
C TRP A 61 -6.45 7.27 -1.08
N ASN A 62 -7.05 7.98 -0.13
CA ASN A 62 -7.90 9.15 -0.40
C ASN A 62 -7.11 10.26 -1.11
N ALA A 63 -5.91 10.59 -0.61
CA ALA A 63 -5.05 11.59 -1.23
C ALA A 63 -4.67 11.22 -2.67
N LEU A 64 -4.33 9.95 -2.93
CA LEU A 64 -4.04 9.46 -4.28
C LEU A 64 -5.27 9.50 -5.21
N ILE A 65 -6.47 9.19 -4.70
CA ILE A 65 -7.73 9.36 -5.45
C ILE A 65 -7.94 10.84 -5.83
N ASN A 66 -7.67 11.78 -4.92
CA ASN A 66 -7.78 13.22 -5.19
C ASN A 66 -6.78 13.68 -6.26
N VAL A 67 -5.55 13.20 -6.20
CA VAL A 67 -4.53 13.48 -7.23
C VAL A 67 -4.98 12.94 -8.59
N ALA A 68 -5.46 11.69 -8.64
CA ALA A 68 -5.99 11.09 -9.86
C ALA A 68 -7.22 11.85 -10.39
N GLN A 69 -8.13 12.28 -9.52
CA GLN A 69 -9.28 13.09 -9.89
C GLN A 69 -8.86 14.42 -10.51
N ALA A 70 -7.87 15.12 -9.93
CA ALA A 70 -7.34 16.36 -10.50
C ALA A 70 -6.68 16.13 -11.86
N LYS A 71 -5.97 15.00 -12.03
CA LYS A 71 -5.33 14.59 -13.28
C LYS A 71 -6.33 14.26 -14.39
N HIS A 72 -7.44 13.61 -14.05
CA HIS A 72 -8.45 13.11 -15.00
C HIS A 72 -9.66 14.03 -15.17
N GLY A 73 -9.82 15.04 -14.31
CA GLY A 73 -10.95 15.97 -14.31
C GLY A 73 -12.26 15.36 -13.81
N GLN A 74 -12.24 14.13 -13.30
CA GLN A 74 -13.42 13.43 -12.76
C GLN A 74 -13.02 12.37 -11.74
N LEU A 75 -13.90 12.11 -10.78
CA LEU A 75 -13.73 11.03 -9.81
C LEU A 75 -13.97 9.68 -10.49
N ARG A 76 -13.04 8.74 -10.36
CA ARG A 76 -13.08 7.42 -11.01
C ARG A 76 -13.05 6.30 -9.97
N PRO A 77 -13.49 5.08 -10.32
CA PRO A 77 -13.19 3.90 -9.51
C PRO A 77 -11.70 3.75 -9.27
N SER A 78 -11.34 3.21 -8.11
CA SER A 78 -9.94 2.89 -7.80
C SER A 78 -9.79 1.49 -7.20
N LEU A 79 -8.60 0.94 -7.39
CA LEU A 79 -8.16 -0.34 -6.86
C LEU A 79 -6.90 -0.11 -6.04
N LEU A 80 -6.95 -0.42 -4.75
CA LEU A 80 -5.78 -0.46 -3.87
C LEU A 80 -5.35 -1.91 -3.68
N SER A 81 -4.06 -2.18 -3.96
CA SER A 81 -3.48 -3.52 -3.82
C SER A 81 -2.34 -3.56 -2.81
N PRO A 82 -2.62 -3.84 -1.53
CA PRO A 82 -1.59 -4.07 -0.53
C PRO A 82 -1.07 -5.53 -0.59
N ALA A 83 0.21 -5.73 -0.31
CA ALA A 83 0.78 -7.07 -0.14
C ALA A 83 0.42 -7.68 1.23
N MET A 84 -0.20 -8.87 1.24
CA MET A 84 -0.51 -9.62 2.47
C MET A 84 0.49 -10.76 2.68
N ASN A 85 1.23 -10.70 3.79
CA ASN A 85 2.07 -11.82 4.25
C ASN A 85 1.21 -13.05 4.60
N LEU A 86 1.54 -14.20 4.03
CA LEU A 86 0.84 -15.48 4.26
C LEU A 86 1.30 -16.18 5.56
N ARG A 87 2.47 -15.83 6.10
CA ARG A 87 3.03 -16.47 7.30
C ARG A 87 2.09 -16.33 8.49
N GLY A 88 1.76 -17.46 9.12
CA GLY A 88 0.79 -17.52 10.22
C GLY A 88 -0.66 -17.22 9.84
N ARG A 89 -1.01 -17.16 8.55
CA ARG A 89 -2.39 -16.93 8.08
C ARG A 89 -3.03 -18.15 7.41
N THR A 90 -2.28 -19.21 7.20
CA THR A 90 -2.70 -20.42 6.47
C THR A 90 -2.87 -21.58 7.47
N ALA A 91 -4.12 -21.97 7.76
CA ALA A 91 -4.36 -23.05 8.74
C ALA A 91 -4.11 -24.44 8.15
N VAL A 92 -4.42 -24.63 6.87
CA VAL A 92 -4.29 -25.93 6.16
C VAL A 92 -2.83 -26.22 5.79
N VAL A 93 -2.07 -25.18 5.41
CA VAL A 93 -0.65 -25.28 5.04
C VAL A 93 0.14 -24.28 5.89
N PRO A 94 0.51 -24.61 7.14
CA PRO A 94 1.18 -23.65 8.02
C PRO A 94 2.51 -23.18 7.46
N ILE A 95 2.65 -21.88 7.23
CA ILE A 95 3.92 -21.26 6.86
C ILE A 95 4.53 -20.62 8.12
N SER A 96 5.72 -21.09 8.50
CA SER A 96 6.46 -20.58 9.66
C SER A 96 6.77 -19.08 9.50
N GLN A 97 6.76 -18.34 10.62
CA GLN A 97 7.20 -16.94 10.65
C GLN A 97 8.65 -16.77 10.19
N ASN A 98 9.48 -17.80 10.37
CA ASN A 98 10.91 -17.79 10.01
C ASN A 98 11.18 -18.42 8.62
N ALA A 99 10.14 -18.81 7.88
CA ALA A 99 10.34 -19.37 6.54
C ALA A 99 10.95 -18.31 5.61
N PHE A 100 12.03 -18.65 4.91
CA PHE A 100 12.64 -17.79 3.89
C PHE A 100 11.88 -17.85 2.56
N GLY A 101 12.00 -16.81 1.74
CA GLY A 101 11.39 -16.71 0.42
C GLY A 101 10.13 -15.84 0.36
N ASN A 102 9.56 -15.71 -0.85
CA ASN A 102 8.34 -14.92 -1.07
C ASN A 102 7.11 -15.73 -0.64
N SER A 103 6.37 -15.21 0.33
CA SER A 103 5.11 -15.83 0.80
C SER A 103 4.10 -14.74 1.10
N TRP A 104 3.59 -14.13 0.04
CA TRP A 104 2.61 -13.07 0.08
C TRP A 104 1.66 -13.17 -1.11
N ILE A 105 0.48 -12.57 -1.00
CA ILE A 105 -0.43 -12.37 -2.13
C ILE A 105 -0.94 -10.92 -2.16
N PRO A 106 -1.34 -10.38 -3.32
CA PRO A 106 -2.04 -9.11 -3.38
C PRO A 106 -3.43 -9.24 -2.74
N ILE A 107 -3.86 -8.23 -1.99
CA ILE A 107 -5.28 -8.01 -1.69
C ILE A 107 -5.85 -7.08 -2.77
N ILE A 108 -7.16 -7.20 -3.02
CA ILE A 108 -7.89 -6.29 -3.88
C ILE A 108 -8.90 -5.53 -3.02
N ALA A 109 -8.66 -4.24 -2.80
CA ALA A 109 -9.63 -3.31 -2.21
C ALA A 109 -10.13 -2.37 -3.31
N ARG A 110 -11.45 -2.23 -3.45
CA ARG A 110 -12.06 -1.42 -4.52
C ARG A 110 -12.86 -0.28 -3.92
N PHE A 111 -12.71 0.89 -4.53
CA PHE A 111 -13.57 2.04 -4.35
C PHE A 111 -14.32 2.29 -5.65
N SER A 112 -15.63 2.52 -5.53
CA SER A 112 -16.49 2.95 -6.63
C SER A 112 -17.20 4.25 -6.21
N PRO A 113 -17.18 5.31 -7.03
CA PRO A 113 -17.81 6.57 -6.68
C PRO A 113 -19.31 6.41 -6.43
N GLN A 114 -19.78 6.88 -5.28
CA GLN A 114 -21.20 6.98 -4.95
C GLN A 114 -21.49 8.43 -4.54
N GLY A 115 -21.76 9.30 -5.52
CA GLY A 115 -21.90 10.73 -5.32
C GLY A 115 -20.58 11.50 -5.32
N ASP A 116 -20.64 12.76 -4.89
CA ASP A 116 -19.57 13.75 -5.17
C ASP A 116 -18.56 13.92 -4.04
N LYS A 117 -18.76 13.27 -2.89
CA LYS A 117 -17.91 13.46 -1.70
C LYS A 117 -17.39 12.13 -1.16
N LEU A 118 -16.08 11.98 -1.14
CA LEU A 118 -15.35 10.87 -0.53
C LEU A 118 -14.49 11.42 0.61
N GLU A 119 -14.61 10.83 1.79
CA GLU A 119 -13.71 11.10 2.91
C GLU A 119 -12.84 9.87 3.18
N TRP A 120 -11.62 10.07 3.70
CA TRP A 120 -10.70 8.95 3.94
C TRP A 120 -11.26 7.91 4.91
N PHE A 121 -12.11 8.30 5.86
CA PHE A 121 -12.71 7.36 6.81
C PHE A 121 -13.71 6.40 6.14
N ASP A 122 -14.30 6.76 4.99
CA ASP A 122 -15.17 5.86 4.22
C ASP A 122 -14.37 4.67 3.67
N LEU A 123 -13.10 4.90 3.29
CA LEU A 123 -12.19 3.90 2.74
C LEU A 123 -11.71 2.87 3.78
N ILE A 124 -11.80 3.18 5.08
CA ILE A 124 -11.35 2.27 6.14
C ILE A 124 -12.16 0.98 6.15
N SER A 125 -13.47 1.08 5.95
CA SER A 125 -14.35 -0.08 5.91
C SER A 125 -14.03 -0.96 4.70
N LEU A 126 -13.84 -0.36 3.53
CA LEU A 126 -13.48 -1.05 2.29
C LEU A 126 -12.15 -1.80 2.44
N PHE A 127 -11.11 -1.11 2.92
CA PHE A 127 -9.80 -1.70 3.13
C PHE A 127 -9.81 -2.81 4.19
N SER A 128 -10.40 -2.54 5.36
CA SER A 128 -10.42 -3.48 6.48
C SER A 128 -11.22 -4.75 6.13
N ASN A 129 -12.33 -4.60 5.39
CA ASN A 129 -13.13 -5.72 4.92
C ASN A 129 -12.39 -6.53 3.85
N ALA A 130 -11.71 -5.88 2.91
CA ALA A 130 -10.88 -6.58 1.92
C ALA A 130 -9.80 -7.44 2.63
N VAL A 131 -9.05 -6.86 3.57
CA VAL A 131 -8.04 -7.58 4.36
C VAL A 131 -8.65 -8.75 5.14
N LYS A 132 -9.76 -8.52 5.85
CA LYS A 132 -10.45 -9.53 6.68
C LYS A 132 -10.99 -10.68 5.83
N ASN A 133 -11.62 -10.36 4.70
CA ASN A 133 -12.20 -11.36 3.79
C ASN A 133 -11.10 -12.19 3.12
N THR A 134 -10.06 -11.57 2.59
CA THR A 134 -8.93 -12.31 1.99
C THR A 134 -8.25 -13.20 3.04
N ALA A 135 -7.99 -12.69 4.25
CA ALA A 135 -7.42 -13.50 5.32
C ALA A 135 -8.31 -14.69 5.70
N LYS A 136 -9.65 -14.51 5.71
CA LYS A 136 -10.61 -15.59 5.99
C LYS A 136 -10.61 -16.67 4.91
N VAL A 137 -10.49 -16.29 3.64
CA VAL A 137 -10.39 -17.24 2.52
C VAL A 137 -9.06 -18.00 2.60
N ILE A 138 -7.94 -17.29 2.76
CA ILE A 138 -6.60 -17.89 2.85
C ILE A 138 -6.46 -18.81 4.07
N GLY A 139 -7.08 -18.46 5.19
CA GLY A 139 -7.09 -19.31 6.39
C GLY A 139 -7.70 -20.68 6.17
N LYS A 140 -8.57 -20.85 5.17
CA LYS A 140 -9.26 -22.11 4.86
C LYS A 140 -8.74 -22.80 3.60
N ALA A 141 -7.92 -22.13 2.82
CA ALA A 141 -7.46 -22.59 1.52
C ALA A 141 -6.26 -23.53 1.64
N ASN A 142 -6.20 -24.52 0.74
CA ASN A 142 -5.02 -25.36 0.52
C ASN A 142 -3.97 -24.63 -0.35
N SER A 143 -2.81 -25.24 -0.58
CA SER A 143 -1.70 -24.61 -1.33
C SER A 143 -2.04 -24.26 -2.78
N GLU A 144 -2.82 -25.11 -3.46
CA GLU A 144 -3.23 -24.89 -4.85
C GLU A 144 -4.22 -23.73 -4.93
N GLU A 145 -5.21 -23.70 -4.03
CA GLU A 145 -6.18 -22.62 -3.92
C GLU A 145 -5.50 -21.28 -3.60
N ILE A 146 -4.56 -21.25 -2.65
CA ILE A 146 -3.79 -20.03 -2.33
C ILE A 146 -3.02 -19.55 -3.56
N SER A 147 -2.42 -20.47 -4.32
CA SER A 147 -1.67 -20.12 -5.53
C SER A 147 -2.58 -19.55 -6.62
N LEU A 148 -3.77 -20.14 -6.82
CA LEU A 148 -4.78 -19.64 -7.76
C LEU A 148 -5.32 -18.27 -7.34
N ILE A 149 -5.61 -18.06 -6.05
CA ILE A 149 -6.06 -16.77 -5.52
C ILE A 149 -4.99 -15.70 -5.75
N GLY A 150 -3.73 -16.00 -5.42
CA GLY A 150 -2.61 -15.08 -5.60
C GLY A 150 -2.38 -14.74 -7.07
N ALA A 151 -2.35 -15.75 -7.95
CA ALA A 151 -2.19 -15.57 -9.38
C ALA A 151 -3.34 -14.78 -10.01
N GLY A 152 -4.58 -15.06 -9.61
CA GLY A 152 -5.77 -14.32 -10.05
C GLY A 152 -5.72 -12.86 -9.65
N ALA A 153 -5.43 -12.57 -8.38
CA ALA A 153 -5.29 -11.19 -7.90
C ALA A 153 -4.16 -10.44 -8.59
N PHE A 154 -3.03 -11.09 -8.84
CA PHE A 154 -1.92 -10.48 -9.58
C PHE A 154 -2.29 -10.19 -11.04
N ALA A 155 -2.94 -11.13 -11.71
CA ALA A 155 -3.42 -10.95 -13.08
C ALA A 155 -4.43 -9.81 -13.19
N GLU A 156 -5.36 -9.71 -12.23
CA GLU A 156 -6.35 -8.62 -12.15
C GLU A 156 -5.70 -7.25 -12.01
N VAL A 157 -4.76 -7.08 -11.06
CA VAL A 157 -4.02 -5.82 -10.88
C VAL A 157 -3.26 -5.45 -12.16
N HIS A 158 -2.56 -6.42 -12.75
CA HIS A 158 -1.78 -6.20 -13.95
C HIS A 158 -2.66 -5.84 -15.16
N GLU A 159 -3.83 -6.46 -15.29
CA GLU A 159 -4.80 -6.17 -16.34
C GLU A 159 -5.38 -4.76 -16.20
N GLU A 160 -5.73 -4.31 -14.99
CA GLU A 160 -6.22 -2.95 -14.73
C GLU A 160 -5.16 -1.90 -15.07
N ILE A 161 -3.89 -2.14 -14.69
CA ILE A 161 -2.76 -1.25 -15.01
C ILE A 161 -2.54 -1.18 -16.54
N LEU A 162 -2.51 -2.32 -17.23
CA LEU A 162 -2.26 -2.36 -18.68
C LEU A 162 -3.39 -1.74 -19.49
N ARG A 163 -4.63 -2.02 -19.09
CA ARG A 163 -5.81 -1.51 -19.80
C ARG A 163 -5.95 -0.01 -19.64
N ASN A 164 -5.64 0.53 -18.45
CA ASN A 164 -5.88 1.93 -18.12
C ASN A 164 -7.34 2.35 -18.44
N ASN A 165 -8.30 1.42 -18.22
CA ASN A 165 -9.71 1.53 -18.64
C ASN A 165 -10.56 2.40 -17.70
N GLY A 166 -9.97 3.42 -17.08
CA GLY A 166 -10.69 4.31 -16.17
C GLY A 166 -10.80 3.83 -14.72
N VAL A 167 -9.95 2.89 -14.31
CA VAL A 167 -9.73 2.52 -12.90
C VAL A 167 -8.35 3.00 -12.48
N ASP A 168 -8.27 3.76 -11.39
CA ASP A 168 -7.01 4.20 -10.78
C ASP A 168 -6.43 3.09 -9.90
N VAL A 169 -5.24 2.59 -10.24
CA VAL A 169 -4.59 1.48 -9.51
C VAL A 169 -3.47 2.01 -8.62
N PHE A 170 -3.50 1.65 -7.34
CA PHE A 170 -2.50 2.03 -6.35
C PHE A 170 -1.89 0.79 -5.69
N ILE A 171 -0.56 0.70 -5.68
CA ILE A 171 0.18 -0.42 -5.10
C ILE A 171 0.71 -0.02 -3.71
N CYS A 172 0.58 -0.94 -2.74
CA CYS A 172 0.98 -0.70 -1.36
C CYS A 172 1.79 -1.88 -0.81
N SER A 173 2.79 -1.57 0.01
CA SER A 173 3.49 -2.55 0.86
C SER A 173 3.53 -2.06 2.30
N SER A 174 3.58 -2.99 3.27
CA SER A 174 3.71 -2.65 4.68
C SER A 174 4.74 -3.58 5.33
N TRP A 175 5.75 -2.96 5.93
CA TRP A 175 6.79 -3.61 6.73
C TRP A 175 6.50 -3.47 8.22
N SER A 176 5.29 -3.02 8.57
CA SER A 176 4.87 -2.92 9.96
C SER A 176 4.97 -4.29 10.64
N ARG A 177 5.43 -4.30 11.89
CA ARG A 177 5.72 -5.49 12.71
C ARG A 177 6.87 -6.36 12.22
N PHE A 178 7.63 -5.95 11.20
CA PHE A 178 8.91 -6.61 10.94
C PHE A 178 9.90 -6.17 12.02
N PRO A 179 10.69 -7.09 12.61
CA PRO A 179 11.60 -6.80 13.72
C PRO A 179 12.88 -6.07 13.26
N VAL A 180 12.77 -5.15 12.29
CA VAL A 180 13.93 -4.46 11.69
C VAL A 180 14.69 -3.61 12.70
N TYR A 181 13.98 -3.00 13.66
CA TYR A 181 14.59 -2.24 14.75
C TYR A 181 15.11 -3.12 15.89
N GLU A 182 14.87 -4.42 15.87
CA GLU A 182 15.39 -5.38 16.86
C GLU A 182 16.74 -5.97 16.44
N ALA A 183 17.14 -5.79 15.17
CA ALA A 183 18.39 -6.32 14.65
C ALA A 183 19.59 -5.75 15.43
N ASP A 184 20.40 -6.61 16.04
CA ASP A 184 21.64 -6.22 16.72
C ASP A 184 22.74 -7.20 16.33
N PHE A 185 23.75 -6.69 15.64
CA PHE A 185 24.90 -7.47 15.15
C PHE A 185 26.10 -7.39 16.09
N GLY A 186 25.93 -6.90 17.33
CA GLY A 186 26.97 -6.77 18.35
C GLY A 186 27.38 -5.33 18.65
N TRP A 187 26.71 -4.34 18.06
CA TRP A 187 27.08 -2.91 18.14
C TRP A 187 25.87 -2.01 18.46
N GLY A 188 24.74 -2.60 18.82
CA GLY A 188 23.50 -1.91 19.08
C GLY A 188 22.51 -1.98 17.92
N ARG A 189 21.29 -1.51 18.22
CA ARG A 189 20.14 -1.52 17.29
C ARG A 189 20.16 -0.33 16.32
N PRO A 190 19.52 -0.44 15.15
CA PRO A 190 19.43 0.64 14.18
C PRO A 190 18.92 1.94 14.79
N CYS A 191 19.60 3.04 14.48
CA CYS A 191 19.11 4.37 14.83
C CYS A 191 17.89 4.76 13.98
N TRP A 192 17.82 4.27 12.74
CA TRP A 192 16.75 4.49 11.76
C TRP A 192 16.78 3.38 10.70
N VAL A 193 15.62 3.06 10.12
CA VAL A 193 15.45 2.12 9.02
C VAL A 193 14.67 2.83 7.91
N SER A 194 15.13 2.71 6.67
CA SER A 194 14.55 3.36 5.49
C SER A 194 14.28 2.36 4.37
N CYS A 195 13.47 2.77 3.39
CA CYS A 195 13.29 2.07 2.12
C CYS A 195 14.14 2.74 1.03
N SER A 196 14.61 1.98 0.04
CA SER A 196 15.15 2.56 -1.19
C SER A 196 14.02 3.15 -2.04
N SER A 197 14.36 4.08 -2.94
CA SER A 197 13.43 4.56 -3.96
C SER A 197 12.96 3.40 -4.84
N GLU A 198 11.67 3.36 -5.13
CA GLU A 198 11.05 2.35 -5.98
C GLU A 198 11.03 2.82 -7.44
N ASP A 199 11.24 1.89 -8.39
CA ASP A 199 11.18 2.20 -9.82
C ASP A 199 9.73 2.35 -10.35
N CYS A 200 8.73 2.07 -9.52
CA CYS A 200 7.31 2.19 -9.85
C CYS A 200 6.54 3.05 -8.83
N GLU A 201 5.38 3.56 -9.25
CA GLU A 201 4.49 4.33 -8.38
C GLU A 201 3.84 3.39 -7.35
N MET A 202 4.20 3.58 -6.08
CA MET A 202 3.68 2.80 -4.95
C MET A 202 3.97 3.52 -3.64
N PHE A 203 3.41 3.02 -2.53
CA PHE A 203 3.85 3.45 -1.21
C PHE A 203 4.17 2.27 -0.28
N THR A 204 5.17 2.46 0.56
CA THR A 204 5.64 1.48 1.55
C THR A 204 5.51 2.07 2.95
N LEU A 205 4.89 1.32 3.86
CA LEU A 205 4.67 1.72 5.25
C LEU A 205 5.67 1.03 6.19
N LEU A 206 6.43 1.81 6.94
CA LEU A 206 7.37 1.34 7.96
C LEU A 206 6.91 1.81 9.34
N ASP A 207 7.08 0.97 10.37
CA ASP A 207 6.90 1.45 11.74
C ASP A 207 7.99 2.49 12.07
N SER A 208 7.62 3.54 12.81
CA SER A 208 8.62 4.42 13.42
C SER A 208 9.44 3.66 14.47
N LYS A 209 10.64 4.16 14.79
CA LYS A 209 11.51 3.54 15.81
C LYS A 209 10.81 3.36 17.17
N CYS A 210 9.96 4.31 17.56
CA CYS A 210 9.23 4.27 18.83
C CYS A 210 8.02 3.32 18.80
N GLY A 211 7.65 2.81 17.61
CA GLY A 211 6.57 1.85 17.43
C GLY A 211 5.16 2.43 17.52
N ASP A 212 5.02 3.74 17.74
CA ASP A 212 3.74 4.44 17.86
C ASP A 212 3.34 5.15 16.55
N GLY A 213 4.30 5.68 15.78
CA GLY A 213 4.12 6.26 14.45
C GLY A 213 4.33 5.29 13.26
N ILE A 214 4.03 5.77 12.05
CA ILE A 214 4.28 5.13 10.75
C ILE A 214 4.98 6.12 9.81
N GLU A 215 6.09 5.68 9.20
CA GLU A 215 6.72 6.36 8.07
C GLU A 215 6.16 5.81 6.76
N ALA A 216 5.51 6.66 5.98
CA ALA A 216 5.07 6.35 4.63
C ALA A 216 6.11 6.85 3.61
N TRP A 217 6.67 5.91 2.85
CA TRP A 217 7.55 6.20 1.73
C TRP A 217 6.72 6.11 0.46
N VAL A 218 6.43 7.27 -0.14
CA VAL A 218 5.55 7.38 -1.30
C VAL A 218 6.43 7.67 -2.51
N CYS A 219 6.29 6.86 -3.56
CA CYS A 219 6.95 7.04 -4.85
C CYS A 219 5.88 7.37 -5.90
N LEU A 220 6.00 8.54 -6.53
CA LEU A 220 5.10 9.03 -7.58
C LEU A 220 5.91 9.78 -8.63
N ASN A 221 5.36 9.97 -9.82
CA ASN A 221 5.89 10.97 -10.74
C ASN A 221 5.87 12.37 -10.11
N GLU A 222 6.81 13.25 -10.47
CA GLU A 222 6.99 14.56 -9.82
C GLU A 222 5.72 15.43 -9.79
N LYS A 223 4.90 15.38 -10.85
CA LYS A 223 3.67 16.17 -10.92
C LYS A 223 2.64 15.66 -9.90
N ASP A 224 2.42 14.35 -9.87
CA ASP A 224 1.47 13.73 -8.95
C ASP A 224 1.96 13.83 -7.50
N MET A 225 3.29 13.79 -7.26
CA MET A 225 3.86 14.07 -5.94
C MET A 225 3.59 15.51 -5.48
N SER A 226 3.74 16.49 -6.37
CA SER A 226 3.49 17.90 -6.02
C SER A 226 2.04 18.13 -5.57
N GLU A 227 1.08 17.50 -6.25
CA GLU A 227 -0.34 17.54 -5.84
C GLU A 227 -0.58 16.76 -4.54
N PHE A 228 0.10 15.63 -4.35
CA PHE A 228 0.00 14.82 -3.13
C PHE A 228 0.52 15.56 -1.88
N GLU A 229 1.66 16.26 -2.00
CA GLU A 229 2.25 17.05 -0.91
C GLU A 229 1.34 18.22 -0.49
N LEU A 230 0.53 18.75 -1.42
CA LEU A 230 -0.43 19.82 -1.16
C LEU A 230 -1.79 19.31 -0.65
N ASN A 231 -2.03 18.01 -0.61
CA ASN A 231 -3.28 17.45 -0.15
C ASN A 231 -3.53 17.83 1.33
N THR A 232 -4.75 18.30 1.64
CA THR A 232 -5.12 18.80 2.96
C THR A 232 -4.91 17.78 4.08
N ASP A 233 -5.30 16.53 3.88
CA ASP A 233 -5.16 15.49 4.90
C ASP A 233 -3.68 15.09 5.07
N ILE A 234 -2.92 15.03 3.98
CA ILE A 234 -1.47 14.78 4.03
C ILE A 234 -0.76 15.90 4.81
N CYS A 235 -1.03 17.16 4.48
CA CYS A 235 -0.51 18.32 5.21
C CYS A 235 -0.89 18.29 6.70
N LYS A 236 -2.13 17.87 7.02
CA LYS A 236 -2.66 17.90 8.38
C LYS A 236 -2.08 16.80 9.28
N PHE A 237 -1.93 15.59 8.73
CA PHE A 237 -1.60 14.39 9.50
C PHE A 237 -0.15 13.94 9.38
N THR A 238 0.66 14.64 8.60
CA THR A 238 2.06 14.28 8.40
C THR A 238 3.02 15.43 8.65
N SER A 239 4.26 15.08 8.98
CA SER A 239 5.40 15.99 8.85
C SER A 239 6.25 15.55 7.65
N LEU A 240 6.57 16.51 6.78
CA LEU A 240 7.50 16.36 5.66
C LEU A 240 8.94 16.40 6.16
N PHE A 241 9.81 15.59 5.55
CA PHE A 241 11.24 15.55 5.83
C PHE A 241 12.06 15.39 4.56
#